data_AF-A0A1G1XPP5-F1
#
_entry.id   AF-A0A1G1XPP5-F1
#
_cell.length_a   1.000
_cell.length_b   1.000
_cell.length_c   1.000
_cell.angle_alpha   90.00
_cell.angle_beta   90.00
_cell.angle_gamma   90.00
#
_symmetry.space_group_name_H-M   'P 1'
#
loop_
_entity.id
_entity.type
_entity.pdbx_description
1 polymer ?
#
loop_
_entity_poly.entity_id
_entity_poly.type
_entity_poly.pdbx_seq_one_letter_code
_entity_poly.pdbx_strand_id
1 'polypeptide(L)'
;MEQKLFSVSELLSKSWDLYIKNFQKFYYPILIMLAPYVLFYLIQYLGGPAAIMLMMILFALMIFINLWIAIVLIDLVNQIYHNQPTDFNKMLETSFRKIPSFLLVALLNFLVILGGFILLIIPGIIFIVWYGFASYINILEEKDNKGIAALKSSKTLVQGRWLATFIRLMVPSLLIYLLVMIIVVALVYMLTGGNINTESYEQTILMNSISTIIFLILGPLFTALAVILYNNLKETKQETNKIENPQISQ
;
A
#
# COMPACT_ATOMS: atom_id res chain seq x y z
N MET A 1 3.37 24.27 -19.83
CA MET A 1 2.27 24.28 -18.85
C MET A 1 2.58 23.22 -17.82
N GLU A 2 2.98 23.62 -16.61
CA GLU A 2 3.20 22.67 -15.52
C GLU A 2 1.85 22.02 -15.18
N GLN A 3 1.73 20.72 -15.46
CA GLN A 3 0.55 19.96 -15.08
C GLN A 3 0.42 20.02 -13.56
N LYS A 4 -0.76 20.43 -13.09
CA LYS A 4 -1.07 20.72 -11.68
C LYS A 4 -1.17 19.44 -10.83
N LEU A 5 -0.13 18.61 -10.87
CA LEU A 5 0.04 17.47 -9.99
C LEU A 5 0.33 17.99 -8.58
N PHE A 6 -0.31 17.41 -7.57
CA PHE A 6 -0.07 17.80 -6.18
C PHE A 6 1.43 17.75 -5.87
N SER A 7 1.93 18.73 -5.13
CA SER A 7 3.31 18.67 -4.64
C SER A 7 3.48 17.52 -3.63
N VAL A 8 4.73 17.14 -3.33
CA VAL A 8 5.02 16.11 -2.31
C VAL A 8 4.42 16.50 -0.95
N SER A 9 4.52 17.78 -0.57
CA SER A 9 3.97 18.30 0.68
C SER A 9 2.44 18.29 0.67
N GLU A 10 1.81 18.67 -0.44
CA GLU A 10 0.35 18.63 -0.59
C GLU A 10 -0.17 17.20 -0.51
N LEU A 11 0.52 16.24 -1.15
CA LEU A 11 0.17 14.83 -1.12
C LEU A 11 0.24 14.30 0.33
N LEU A 12 1.35 14.55 1.03
CA LEU A 12 1.51 14.19 2.44
C LEU A 12 0.42 14.82 3.33
N SER A 13 0.18 16.12 3.20
CA SER A 13 -0.82 16.83 3.99
C SER A 13 -2.22 16.31 3.74
N LYS A 14 -2.61 16.10 2.47
CA LYS A 14 -3.94 15.57 2.11
C LYS A 14 -4.14 14.13 2.59
N SER A 15 -3.13 13.28 2.45
CA SER A 15 -3.21 11.89 2.92
C SER A 15 -3.24 11.81 4.44
N TRP A 16 -2.46 12.65 5.13
CA TRP A 16 -2.48 12.76 6.58
C TRP A 16 -3.83 13.26 7.10
N ASP A 17 -4.38 14.33 6.50
CA ASP A 17 -5.69 14.87 6.85
C ASP A 17 -6.80 13.84 6.63
N LEU A 18 -6.79 13.15 5.48
CA LEU A 18 -7.76 12.10 5.17
C LEU A 18 -7.68 10.99 6.23
N TYR A 19 -6.48 10.55 6.57
CA TYR A 19 -6.22 9.49 7.54
C TYR A 19 -6.69 9.87 8.94
N ILE A 20 -6.26 11.03 9.47
CA ILE A 20 -6.60 11.46 10.84
C ILE A 20 -8.09 11.77 10.98
N LYS A 21 -8.69 12.51 10.03
CA LYS A 21 -10.13 12.85 10.08
C LYS A 21 -11.04 11.62 10.00
N ASN A 22 -10.56 10.53 9.40
CA ASN A 22 -11.32 9.30 9.23
C ASN A 22 -10.72 8.11 10.01
N PHE A 23 -9.88 8.36 11.03
CA PHE A 23 -9.12 7.29 11.71
C PHE A 23 -10.02 6.15 12.21
N GLN A 24 -11.21 6.49 12.70
CA GLN A 24 -12.22 5.54 13.17
C GLN A 24 -12.63 4.51 12.09
N LYS A 25 -12.66 4.90 10.82
CA LYS A 25 -13.00 3.99 9.70
C LYS A 25 -11.92 2.95 9.42
N PHE A 26 -10.68 3.20 9.85
CA PHE A 26 -9.56 2.28 9.67
C PHE A 26 -9.37 1.33 10.85
N TYR A 27 -10.08 1.53 11.98
CA TYR A 27 -9.95 0.71 13.18
C TYR A 27 -10.19 -0.79 12.90
N TYR A 28 -11.28 -1.13 12.23
CA TYR A 28 -11.61 -2.52 11.91
C TYR A 28 -10.58 -3.20 11.00
N PRO A 29 -10.17 -2.61 9.85
CA PRO A 29 -9.05 -3.12 9.06
C PRO A 29 -7.78 -3.37 9.89
N ILE A 30 -7.38 -2.39 10.72
CA ILE A 30 -6.18 -2.48 11.54
C ILE A 30 -6.29 -3.63 12.54
N LEU A 31 -7.43 -3.79 13.22
CA LEU A 31 -7.65 -4.89 14.16
C LEU A 31 -7.61 -6.27 13.49
N ILE A 32 -8.25 -6.41 12.33
CA ILE A 32 -8.27 -7.66 11.57
C ILE A 32 -6.84 -8.03 11.15
N MET A 33 -6.05 -7.05 10.72
CA MET A 33 -4.64 -7.28 10.40
C MET A 33 -3.83 -7.62 11.66
N LEU A 34 -4.05 -6.93 12.78
CA LEU A 34 -3.28 -7.07 14.02
C LEU A 34 -3.45 -8.44 14.69
N ALA A 35 -4.66 -9.00 14.70
CA ALA A 35 -5.00 -10.24 15.39
C ALA A 35 -4.04 -11.43 15.09
N PRO A 36 -3.76 -11.79 13.82
CA PRO A 36 -2.82 -12.86 13.52
C PRO A 36 -1.37 -12.53 13.93
N TYR A 37 -0.95 -11.25 13.91
CA TYR A 37 0.41 -10.87 14.33
C TYR A 37 0.61 -11.07 15.82
N VAL A 38 -0.40 -10.73 16.64
CA VAL A 38 -0.35 -10.99 18.08
C VAL A 38 -0.17 -12.49 18.34
N LEU A 39 -0.98 -13.33 17.69
CA LEU A 39 -0.86 -14.79 17.82
C LEU A 39 0.52 -15.28 17.37
N PHE A 40 1.01 -14.79 16.23
CA PHE A 40 2.32 -15.16 15.68
C PHE A 40 3.46 -14.87 16.68
N TYR A 41 3.49 -13.69 17.28
CA TYR A 41 4.50 -13.35 18.29
C TYR A 41 4.34 -14.16 19.58
N LEU A 42 3.12 -14.43 20.04
CA LEU A 42 2.88 -15.27 21.21
C LEU A 42 3.42 -16.70 21.00
N ILE A 43 3.24 -17.26 19.80
CA ILE A 43 3.70 -18.62 19.48
C ILE A 43 5.24 -18.69 19.41
N GLN A 44 5.93 -17.58 19.14
CA GLN A 44 7.41 -17.56 19.17
C GLN A 44 8.00 -17.86 20.54
N TYR A 45 7.26 -17.59 21.61
CA TYR A 45 7.68 -17.93 22.97
C TYR A 45 7.46 -19.41 23.33
N LEU A 46 6.62 -20.14 22.59
CA LEU A 46 6.37 -21.56 22.86
C LEU A 46 7.55 -22.45 22.41
N GLY A 47 8.20 -22.08 21.31
CA GLY A 47 9.32 -22.83 20.73
C GLY A 47 8.95 -24.23 20.21
N GLY A 48 9.94 -24.92 19.64
CA GLY A 48 9.83 -26.30 19.18
C GLY A 48 9.10 -26.51 17.84
N PRO A 49 9.06 -27.76 17.33
CA PRO A 49 8.59 -28.05 15.97
C PRO A 49 7.10 -27.74 15.72
N ALA A 50 6.24 -27.94 16.73
CA ALA A 50 4.81 -27.65 16.62
C ALA A 50 4.55 -26.15 16.48
N ALA A 51 5.29 -25.30 17.20
CA ALA A 51 5.19 -23.85 17.08
C ALA A 51 5.59 -23.37 15.68
N ILE A 52 6.65 -23.96 15.10
CA ILE A 52 7.08 -23.65 13.72
C ILE A 52 5.95 -23.98 12.72
N MET A 53 5.34 -25.15 12.84
CA MET A 53 4.22 -25.53 11.97
C MET A 53 3.04 -24.57 12.10
N LEU A 54 2.68 -24.17 13.33
CA LEU A 54 1.60 -23.21 13.57
C LEU A 54 1.94 -21.81 13.02
N MET A 55 3.18 -21.36 13.14
CA MET A 55 3.65 -20.11 12.53
C MET A 55 3.56 -20.14 11.01
N MET A 56 3.88 -21.26 10.36
CA MET A 56 3.74 -21.40 8.90
C MET A 56 2.26 -21.27 8.46
N ILE A 57 1.35 -21.90 9.20
CA ILE A 57 -0.09 -21.80 8.96
C ILE A 57 -0.57 -20.35 9.16
N LEU A 58 -0.15 -19.70 10.24
CA LEU A 58 -0.49 -18.30 10.51
C LEU A 58 0.09 -17.35 9.47
N PHE A 59 1.31 -17.60 9.00
CA PHE A 59 1.94 -16.80 7.96
C PHE A 59 1.16 -16.89 6.64
N ALA A 60 0.72 -18.09 6.25
CA ALA A 60 -0.16 -18.26 5.08
C ALA A 60 -1.49 -17.52 5.25
N LEU A 61 -2.09 -17.60 6.45
CA LEU A 61 -3.32 -16.88 6.78
C LEU A 61 -3.12 -15.35 6.73
N MET A 62 -2.00 -14.86 7.24
CA MET A 62 -1.64 -13.44 7.19
C MET A 62 -1.52 -12.94 5.76
N ILE A 63 -0.88 -13.67 4.86
CA ILE A 63 -0.77 -13.26 3.45
C ILE A 63 -2.17 -13.04 2.87
N PHE A 64 -3.08 -13.98 3.13
CA PHE A 64 -4.46 -13.88 2.65
C PHE A 64 -5.21 -12.70 3.27
N ILE A 65 -5.13 -12.52 4.59
CA ILE A 65 -5.77 -11.41 5.31
C ILE A 65 -5.22 -10.06 4.83
N ASN A 66 -3.90 -9.91 4.74
CA ASN A 66 -3.27 -8.67 4.29
C ASN A 66 -3.65 -8.32 2.86
N LEU A 67 -3.70 -9.31 1.96
CA LEU A 67 -4.16 -9.10 0.59
C LEU A 67 -5.61 -8.65 0.54
N TRP A 68 -6.49 -9.34 1.27
CA TRP A 68 -7.90 -9.01 1.32
C TRP A 68 -8.14 -7.61 1.90
N ILE A 69 -7.49 -7.28 3.01
CA ILE A 69 -7.58 -5.95 3.63
C ILE A 69 -6.94 -4.86 2.76
N ALA A 70 -5.89 -5.16 1.98
CA ALA A 70 -5.34 -4.19 1.04
C ALA A 70 -6.38 -3.78 -0.02
N ILE A 71 -7.18 -4.72 -0.53
CA ILE A 71 -8.28 -4.41 -1.47
C ILE A 71 -9.33 -3.52 -0.79
N VAL A 72 -9.72 -3.87 0.44
CA VAL A 72 -10.69 -3.12 1.24
C VAL A 72 -10.20 -1.69 1.48
N LEU A 73 -8.93 -1.51 1.86
CA LEU A 73 -8.34 -0.20 2.12
C LEU A 73 -8.29 0.67 0.87
N ILE A 74 -7.97 0.09 -0.30
CA ILE A 74 -7.96 0.83 -1.57
C ILE A 74 -9.36 1.37 -1.89
N ASP A 75 -10.40 0.53 -1.77
CA ASP A 75 -11.79 0.93 -2.01
C ASP A 75 -12.28 1.94 -0.96
N LEU A 76 -12.02 1.67 0.32
CA LEU A 76 -12.38 2.55 1.44
C LEU A 76 -11.78 3.94 1.28
N VAL A 77 -10.48 4.04 1.03
CA VAL A 77 -9.82 5.34 0.87
C VAL A 77 -10.32 6.05 -0.38
N ASN A 78 -10.56 5.32 -1.48
CA ASN A 78 -11.10 5.93 -2.70
C ASN A 78 -12.51 6.50 -2.47
N GLN A 79 -13.36 5.82 -1.72
CA GLN A 79 -14.69 6.32 -1.35
C GLN A 79 -14.60 7.55 -0.44
N ILE A 80 -13.71 7.53 0.56
CA ILE A 80 -13.47 8.70 1.43
C ILE A 80 -12.96 9.89 0.61
N TYR A 81 -12.02 9.68 -0.31
CA TYR A 81 -11.46 10.72 -1.18
C TYR A 81 -12.55 11.41 -2.02
N HIS A 82 -13.53 10.64 -2.52
CA HIS A 82 -14.66 11.15 -3.29
C HIS A 82 -15.87 11.57 -2.43
N ASN A 83 -15.74 11.61 -1.09
CA ASN A 83 -16.83 11.87 -0.15
C ASN A 83 -18.06 10.96 -0.34
N GLN A 84 -17.83 9.70 -0.75
CA GLN A 84 -18.87 8.70 -0.91
C GLN A 84 -19.17 8.00 0.43
N PRO A 85 -20.41 7.52 0.64
CA PRO A 85 -20.77 6.78 1.84
C PRO A 85 -19.99 5.47 1.91
N THR A 86 -19.40 5.19 3.07
CA THR A 86 -18.59 4.00 3.31
C THR A 86 -19.41 2.92 4.02
N ASP A 87 -19.61 1.77 3.39
CA ASP A 87 -20.22 0.58 4.00
C ASP A 87 -19.17 -0.54 4.12
N PHE A 88 -18.65 -0.70 5.34
CA PHE A 88 -17.55 -1.63 5.59
C PHE A 88 -17.94 -3.09 5.35
N ASN A 89 -19.15 -3.50 5.74
CA ASN A 89 -19.59 -4.89 5.57
C ASN A 89 -19.70 -5.25 4.09
N LYS A 90 -20.25 -4.33 3.30
CA LYS A 90 -20.31 -4.49 1.85
C LYS A 90 -18.92 -4.50 1.20
N MET A 91 -17.98 -3.68 1.69
CA MET A 91 -16.59 -3.68 1.20
C MET A 91 -15.90 -5.01 1.48
N LEU A 92 -16.08 -5.59 2.66
CA LEU A 92 -15.53 -6.90 3.02
C LEU A 92 -16.01 -7.99 2.04
N GLU A 93 -17.33 -8.06 1.80
CA GLU A 93 -17.93 -9.03 0.88
C GLU A 93 -17.46 -8.85 -0.57
N THR A 94 -17.51 -7.61 -1.08
CA THR A 94 -17.15 -7.32 -2.47
C THR A 94 -15.65 -7.47 -2.72
N SER A 95 -14.80 -7.20 -1.72
CA SER A 95 -13.34 -7.36 -1.83
C SER A 95 -12.92 -8.82 -2.00
N PHE A 96 -13.62 -9.77 -1.37
CA PHE A 96 -13.34 -11.19 -1.56
C PHE A 96 -13.45 -11.63 -3.03
N ARG A 97 -14.46 -11.10 -3.75
CA ARG A 97 -14.68 -11.43 -5.16
C ARG A 97 -13.61 -10.85 -6.07
N LYS A 98 -12.91 -9.79 -5.63
CA LYS A 98 -11.82 -9.14 -6.37
C LYS A 98 -10.47 -9.85 -6.21
N ILE A 99 -10.31 -10.73 -5.22
CA ILE A 99 -9.03 -11.41 -4.92
C ILE A 99 -8.44 -12.12 -6.15
N PRO A 100 -9.18 -12.94 -6.94
CA PRO A 100 -8.59 -13.63 -8.09
C PRO A 100 -8.07 -12.66 -9.16
N SER A 101 -8.82 -11.59 -9.45
CA SER A 101 -8.39 -10.56 -10.41
C SER A 101 -7.17 -9.80 -9.92
N PHE A 102 -7.16 -9.44 -8.63
CA PHE A 102 -6.01 -8.80 -7.99
C PHE A 102 -4.77 -9.68 -8.03
N LEU A 103 -4.88 -10.97 -7.69
CA LEU A 103 -3.78 -11.93 -7.73
C LEU A 103 -3.19 -12.08 -9.14
N LEU A 104 -4.05 -12.14 -10.16
CA LEU A 104 -3.60 -12.20 -11.55
C LEU A 104 -2.76 -10.95 -11.91
N VAL A 105 -3.25 -9.76 -11.56
CA VAL A 105 -2.54 -8.49 -11.83
C VAL A 105 -1.25 -8.40 -11.02
N ALA A 106 -1.27 -8.79 -9.75
CA ALA A 106 -0.10 -8.79 -8.87
C ALA A 106 0.97 -9.76 -9.38
N LEU A 107 0.59 -10.96 -9.84
CA LEU A 107 1.51 -11.94 -10.41
C LEU A 107 2.14 -11.43 -11.72
N LEU A 108 1.34 -10.88 -12.63
CA LEU A 108 1.85 -10.29 -13.88
C LEU A 108 2.80 -9.12 -13.59
N ASN A 109 2.43 -8.26 -12.64
CA ASN A 109 3.26 -7.13 -12.23
C ASN A 109 4.60 -7.61 -11.65
N PHE A 110 4.57 -8.60 -10.75
CA PHE A 110 5.77 -9.22 -10.19
C PHE A 110 6.68 -9.79 -11.27
N LEU A 111 6.14 -10.58 -12.21
CA LEU A 111 6.93 -11.18 -13.29
C LEU A 111 7.58 -10.14 -14.20
N VAL A 112 6.87 -9.05 -14.53
CA VAL A 112 7.42 -7.97 -15.36
C VAL A 112 8.53 -7.22 -14.62
N ILE A 113 8.30 -6.86 -13.35
CA ILE A 113 9.32 -6.18 -12.53
C ILE A 113 10.55 -7.07 -12.33
N LEU A 114 10.34 -8.35 -12.03
CA LEU A 114 11.42 -9.33 -11.88
C LEU A 114 12.21 -9.47 -13.18
N GLY A 115 11.54 -9.60 -14.32
CA GLY A 115 12.20 -9.61 -15.63
C GLY A 115 13.01 -8.34 -15.89
N GLY A 116 12.51 -7.18 -15.46
CA GLY A 116 13.23 -5.92 -15.49
C GLY A 116 14.54 -5.98 -14.70
N PHE A 117 14.51 -6.48 -13.46
CA PHE A 117 15.69 -6.62 -12.62
C PHE A 117 16.68 -7.70 -13.09
N ILE A 118 16.19 -8.80 -13.67
CA ILE A 118 17.04 -9.82 -14.31
C ILE A 118 17.84 -9.21 -15.46
N LEU A 119 17.24 -8.29 -16.22
CA LEU A 119 17.96 -7.56 -17.25
C LEU A 119 18.97 -6.60 -16.61
N LEU A 120 18.52 -5.63 -15.81
CA LEU A 120 19.34 -4.62 -15.11
C LEU A 120 18.55 -3.94 -13.97
N ILE A 121 19.23 -3.25 -13.04
CA ILE A 121 18.58 -2.49 -11.95
C ILE A 121 17.69 -1.36 -12.48
N ILE A 122 18.16 -0.59 -13.47
CA ILE A 122 17.45 0.58 -13.99
C ILE A 122 16.08 0.21 -14.63
N PRO A 123 16.00 -0.78 -15.54
CA PRO A 123 14.72 -1.27 -16.07
C PRO A 123 13.75 -1.74 -14.97
N GLY A 124 14.24 -2.42 -13.93
CA GLY A 124 13.43 -2.83 -12.79
C GLY A 124 12.76 -1.64 -12.08
N ILE A 125 13.52 -0.58 -11.79
CA ILE A 125 13.00 0.66 -11.20
C ILE A 125 11.99 1.33 -12.12
N ILE A 126 12.25 1.39 -13.43
CA ILE A 126 11.32 1.96 -14.40
C ILE A 126 9.97 1.23 -14.37
N PHE A 127 9.99 -0.10 -14.34
CA PHE A 127 8.80 -0.95 -14.32
C PHE A 127 8.01 -0.81 -13.02
N ILE A 128 8.66 -0.68 -11.87
CA ILE A 128 7.98 -0.42 -10.58
C ILE A 128 7.07 0.80 -10.69
N VAL A 129 7.55 1.90 -11.27
CA VAL A 129 6.76 3.14 -11.37
C VAL A 129 5.69 3.04 -12.46
N TRP A 130 6.00 2.43 -13.62
CA TRP A 130 5.01 2.25 -14.69
C TRP A 130 3.82 1.38 -14.26
N TYR A 131 4.08 0.33 -13.49
CA TYR A 131 3.05 -0.65 -13.11
C TYR A 131 2.58 -0.52 -11.66
N GLY A 132 3.10 0.46 -10.90
CA GLY A 132 2.76 0.69 -9.50
C GLY A 132 1.28 0.98 -9.24
N PHE A 133 0.53 1.45 -10.25
CA PHE A 133 -0.91 1.71 -10.16
C PHE A 133 -1.79 0.59 -10.73
N ALA A 134 -1.21 -0.49 -11.26
CA ALA A 134 -1.98 -1.55 -11.92
C ALA A 134 -3.03 -2.20 -11.01
N SER A 135 -2.66 -2.48 -9.76
CA SER A 135 -3.59 -3.05 -8.78
C SER A 135 -4.73 -2.08 -8.41
N TYR A 136 -4.44 -0.78 -8.30
CA TYR A 136 -5.44 0.26 -8.01
C TYR A 136 -6.44 0.38 -9.15
N ILE A 137 -5.95 0.43 -10.40
CA ILE A 137 -6.78 0.44 -11.60
C ILE A 137 -7.66 -0.82 -11.66
N ASN A 138 -7.10 -2.01 -11.41
CA ASN A 138 -7.89 -3.25 -11.42
C ASN A 138 -8.98 -3.26 -10.34
N ILE A 139 -8.73 -2.73 -9.14
CA ILE A 139 -9.72 -2.70 -8.06
C ILE A 139 -10.81 -1.66 -8.32
N LEU A 140 -10.43 -0.47 -8.78
CA LEU A 140 -11.32 0.69 -8.90
C LEU A 140 -12.04 0.74 -10.27
N GLU A 141 -11.49 0.08 -11.29
CA GLU A 141 -11.98 0.09 -12.68
C GLU A 141 -12.08 -1.33 -13.26
N GLU A 142 -12.50 -2.28 -12.42
CA GLU A 142 -12.44 -3.72 -12.69
C GLU A 142 -13.06 -4.16 -14.02
N LYS A 143 -14.15 -3.50 -14.47
CA LYS A 143 -14.89 -3.89 -15.68
C LYS A 143 -14.00 -3.88 -16.93
N ASP A 144 -13.10 -2.91 -17.05
CA ASP A 144 -12.29 -2.69 -18.25
C ASP A 144 -10.82 -3.06 -18.05
N ASN A 145 -10.40 -3.38 -16.82
CA ASN A 145 -8.99 -3.46 -16.45
C ASN A 145 -8.65 -4.72 -15.66
N LYS A 146 -8.68 -5.89 -16.31
CA LYS A 146 -8.21 -7.18 -15.75
C LYS A 146 -6.88 -7.61 -16.37
N GLY A 147 -6.06 -8.30 -15.58
CA GLY A 147 -4.79 -8.89 -16.03
C GLY A 147 -3.87 -7.86 -16.73
N ILE A 148 -3.46 -8.14 -17.96
CA ILE A 148 -2.54 -7.27 -18.73
C ILE A 148 -3.15 -5.90 -19.03
N ALA A 149 -4.47 -5.78 -19.16
CA ALA A 149 -5.12 -4.50 -19.42
C ALA A 149 -4.83 -3.48 -18.30
N ALA A 150 -4.87 -3.93 -17.04
CA ALA A 150 -4.52 -3.09 -15.89
C ALA A 150 -3.08 -2.57 -15.94
N LEU A 151 -2.12 -3.41 -16.37
CA LEU A 151 -0.71 -3.01 -16.52
C LEU A 151 -0.55 -1.97 -17.64
N LYS A 152 -1.22 -2.17 -18.78
CA LYS A 152 -1.20 -1.20 -19.91
C LYS A 152 -1.80 0.14 -19.49
N SER A 153 -2.91 0.13 -18.77
CA SER A 153 -3.57 1.33 -18.24
C SER A 153 -2.66 2.05 -17.24
N SER A 154 -1.99 1.31 -16.33
CA SER A 154 -1.03 1.89 -15.37
C SER A 154 0.14 2.57 -16.09
N LYS A 155 0.76 1.88 -17.05
CA LYS A 155 1.85 2.47 -17.83
C LYS A 155 1.39 3.73 -18.57
N THR A 156 0.22 3.67 -19.20
CA THR A 156 -0.37 4.81 -19.91
C THR A 156 -0.63 5.99 -18.98
N LEU A 157 -1.08 5.75 -17.74
CA LEU A 157 -1.31 6.78 -16.73
C LEU A 157 -0.02 7.54 -16.34
N VAL A 158 1.09 6.82 -16.26
CA VAL A 158 2.41 7.32 -15.82
C VAL A 158 3.28 7.82 -16.99
N GLN A 159 3.02 7.37 -18.22
CA GLN A 159 3.80 7.71 -19.41
C GLN A 159 3.87 9.23 -19.60
N GLY A 160 5.07 9.73 -19.91
CA GLY A 160 5.37 11.17 -20.02
C GLY A 160 5.56 11.88 -18.68
N ARG A 161 5.29 11.22 -17.54
CA ARG A 161 5.31 11.81 -16.19
C ARG A 161 6.05 10.96 -15.16
N TRP A 162 6.88 10.05 -15.65
CA TRP A 162 7.55 9.02 -14.85
C TRP A 162 8.32 9.60 -13.65
N LEU A 163 9.16 10.62 -13.87
CA LEU A 163 9.98 11.21 -12.81
C LEU A 163 9.11 11.93 -11.77
N ALA A 164 8.08 12.63 -12.23
CA ALA A 164 7.12 13.32 -11.37
C ALA A 164 6.36 12.33 -10.47
N THR A 165 5.96 11.18 -11.02
CA THR A 165 5.34 10.08 -10.28
C THR A 165 6.31 9.39 -9.33
N PHE A 166 7.53 9.09 -9.78
CA PHE A 166 8.56 8.44 -8.97
C PHE A 166 8.87 9.23 -7.70
N ILE A 167 9.10 10.54 -7.80
CA ILE A 167 9.40 11.41 -6.65
C ILE A 167 8.22 11.43 -5.67
N ARG A 168 6.97 11.47 -6.17
CA ARG A 168 5.75 11.50 -5.36
C ARG A 168 5.43 10.17 -4.68
N LEU A 169 5.95 9.05 -5.19
CA LEU A 169 5.90 7.75 -4.50
C LEU A 169 7.06 7.60 -3.52
N MET A 170 8.28 7.94 -3.94
CA MET A 170 9.50 7.67 -3.21
C MET A 170 9.67 8.59 -1.99
N VAL A 171 9.53 9.91 -2.15
CA VAL A 171 9.86 10.87 -1.09
C VAL A 171 8.93 10.74 0.13
N PRO A 172 7.58 10.75 -0.01
CA PRO A 172 6.69 10.50 1.12
C PRO A 172 6.97 9.18 1.82
N SER A 173 7.17 8.10 1.06
CA SER A 173 7.39 6.77 1.62
C SER A 173 8.70 6.70 2.40
N LEU A 174 9.76 7.32 1.89
CA LEU A 174 11.05 7.38 2.57
C LEU A 174 10.98 8.20 3.87
N LEU A 175 10.32 9.36 3.85
CA LEU A 175 10.16 10.20 5.04
C LEU A 175 9.38 9.47 6.14
N ILE A 176 8.28 8.81 5.79
CA ILE A 176 7.49 8.03 6.76
C ILE A 176 8.30 6.85 7.28
N TYR A 177 9.02 6.13 6.40
CA TYR A 177 9.88 5.02 6.82
C TYR A 177 10.95 5.46 7.82
N LEU A 178 11.66 6.57 7.55
CA LEU A 178 12.68 7.11 8.45
C LEU A 178 12.06 7.53 9.79
N LEU A 179 10.90 8.18 9.78
CA LEU A 179 10.18 8.54 11.00
C LEU A 179 9.82 7.31 11.83
N VAL A 180 9.31 6.25 11.19
CA VAL A 180 9.00 4.97 11.86
C VAL A 180 10.25 4.37 12.48
N MET A 181 11.36 4.33 11.75
CA MET A 181 12.63 3.80 12.28
C MET A 181 13.09 4.57 13.51
N ILE A 182 12.99 5.90 13.51
CA ILE A 182 13.34 6.74 14.66
C ILE A 182 12.44 6.40 15.86
N ILE A 183 11.12 6.32 15.65
CA ILE A 183 10.16 6.01 16.71
C ILE A 183 10.41 4.61 17.28
N VAL A 184 10.60 3.62 16.42
CA VAL A 184 10.88 2.24 16.80
C VAL A 184 12.15 2.15 17.66
N VAL A 185 13.26 2.74 17.21
CA VAL A 185 14.53 2.74 17.95
C VAL A 185 14.39 3.46 19.28
N ALA A 186 13.71 4.61 19.31
CA ALA A 186 13.47 5.36 20.54
C ALA A 186 12.63 4.57 21.56
N LEU A 187 11.58 3.88 21.11
CA LEU A 187 10.74 3.04 21.97
C LEU A 187 11.51 1.84 22.50
N VAL A 188 12.29 1.16 21.67
CA VAL A 188 13.12 0.03 22.14
C VAL A 188 14.18 0.52 23.12
N TYR A 189 14.89 1.61 22.81
CA TYR A 189 15.87 2.21 23.72
C TYR A 189 15.26 2.52 25.09
N MET A 190 14.06 3.11 25.10
CA MET A 190 13.32 3.42 26.34
C MET A 190 12.95 2.16 27.11
N LEU A 191 12.45 1.13 26.44
CA LEU A 191 11.99 -0.12 27.06
C LEU A 191 13.14 -1.02 27.56
N THR A 192 14.32 -0.94 26.94
CA THR A 192 15.49 -1.72 27.34
C THR A 192 16.45 -0.97 28.27
N GLY A 193 16.07 0.22 28.76
CA GLY A 193 16.92 1.03 29.63
C GLY A 193 18.22 1.50 28.95
N GLY A 194 18.19 1.68 27.63
CA GLY A 194 19.31 2.13 26.82
C GLY A 194 20.25 1.03 26.32
N ASN A 195 19.99 -0.23 26.66
CA ASN A 195 20.79 -1.37 26.18
C ASN A 195 20.15 -1.98 24.93
N ILE A 196 20.57 -1.55 23.75
CA ILE A 196 20.15 -2.16 22.48
C ILE A 196 21.16 -3.25 22.11
N ASN A 197 20.73 -4.50 22.18
CA ASN A 197 21.45 -5.67 21.73
C ASN A 197 20.66 -6.36 20.61
N THR A 198 21.05 -6.11 19.36
CA THR A 198 20.41 -6.70 18.17
C THR A 198 20.66 -8.20 18.02
N GLU A 199 21.60 -8.77 18.78
CA GLU A 199 21.84 -10.22 18.81
C GLU A 199 20.92 -10.92 19.84
N SER A 200 20.32 -10.17 20.76
CA SER A 200 19.34 -10.73 21.70
C SER A 200 18.06 -11.13 20.98
N TYR A 201 17.69 -12.39 21.12
CA TYR A 201 16.44 -12.93 20.58
C TYR A 201 15.21 -12.17 21.10
N GLU A 202 15.15 -11.89 22.41
CA GLU A 202 14.04 -11.19 23.04
C GLU A 202 13.90 -9.74 22.54
N GLN A 203 15.02 -9.01 22.44
CA GLN A 203 14.99 -7.64 21.93
C GLN A 203 14.65 -7.59 20.44
N THR A 204 15.05 -8.59 19.66
CA THR A 204 14.67 -8.71 18.25
C THR A 204 13.17 -8.93 18.10
N ILE A 205 12.57 -9.81 18.91
CA ILE A 205 11.11 -9.98 18.92
C ILE A 205 10.43 -8.67 19.29
N LEU A 206 10.86 -8.01 20.36
CA LEU A 206 10.30 -6.74 20.81
C LEU A 206 10.36 -5.67 19.72
N MET A 207 11.53 -5.49 19.09
CA MET A 207 11.75 -4.55 17.98
C MET A 207 10.81 -4.84 16.81
N ASN A 208 10.69 -6.12 16.42
CA ASN A 208 9.80 -6.54 15.35
C ASN A 208 8.32 -6.30 15.71
N SER A 209 7.89 -6.63 16.92
CA SER A 209 6.51 -6.41 17.37
C SER A 209 6.14 -4.94 17.37
N ILE A 210 7.01 -4.06 17.88
CA ILE A 210 6.79 -2.60 17.86
C ILE A 210 6.73 -2.09 16.42
N SER A 211 7.67 -2.51 15.57
CA SER A 211 7.70 -2.15 14.15
C SER A 211 6.41 -2.57 13.45
N THR A 212 5.96 -3.81 13.64
CA THR A 212 4.73 -4.32 13.04
C THR A 212 3.51 -3.53 13.48
N ILE A 213 3.36 -3.23 14.77
CA ILE A 213 2.24 -2.43 15.27
C ILE A 213 2.21 -1.05 14.60
N ILE A 214 3.37 -0.38 14.51
CA ILE A 214 3.46 0.93 13.87
C ILE A 214 3.14 0.86 12.38
N PHE A 215 3.68 -0.13 11.65
CA PHE A 215 3.38 -0.31 10.23
C PHE A 215 1.91 -0.66 9.96
N LEU A 216 1.26 -1.43 10.85
CA LEU A 216 -0.16 -1.73 10.73
C LEU A 216 -1.02 -0.47 10.93
N ILE A 217 -0.69 0.35 11.93
CA ILE A 217 -1.38 1.61 12.18
C ILE A 217 -1.21 2.56 10.99
N LEU A 218 0.01 2.68 10.45
CA LEU A 218 0.33 3.58 9.34
C LEU A 218 -0.01 3.00 7.95
N GLY A 219 -0.32 1.72 7.83
CA GLY A 219 -0.66 1.07 6.56
C GLY A 219 -1.72 1.82 5.75
N PRO A 220 -2.86 2.22 6.34
CA PRO A 220 -3.88 3.02 5.66
C PRO A 220 -3.38 4.38 5.16
N LEU A 221 -2.38 5.00 5.82
CA LEU A 221 -1.78 6.24 5.36
C LEU A 221 -0.99 6.03 4.05
N PHE A 222 -0.24 4.92 3.94
CA PHE A 222 0.44 4.56 2.68
C PHE A 222 -0.56 4.29 1.55
N THR A 223 -1.67 3.60 1.85
CA THR A 223 -2.75 3.42 0.87
C THR A 223 -3.37 4.75 0.46
N ALA A 224 -3.57 5.68 1.41
CA ALA A 224 -4.10 7.00 1.11
C ALA A 224 -3.17 7.84 0.23
N LEU A 225 -1.87 7.80 0.46
CA LEU A 225 -0.87 8.42 -0.43
C LEU A 225 -1.00 7.89 -1.86
N ALA A 226 -1.04 6.57 -2.02
CA ALA A 226 -1.11 5.95 -3.34
C ALA A 226 -2.43 6.22 -4.06
N VAL A 227 -3.58 6.14 -3.35
CA VAL A 227 -4.91 6.40 -3.92
C VAL A 227 -5.09 7.87 -4.30
N ILE A 228 -4.63 8.81 -3.46
CA ILE A 228 -4.71 10.25 -3.79
C ILE A 228 -3.82 10.56 -4.99
N LEU A 229 -2.60 10.02 -5.04
CA LEU A 229 -1.71 10.20 -6.18
C LEU A 229 -2.29 9.59 -7.46
N TYR A 230 -2.88 8.41 -7.36
CA TYR A 230 -3.59 7.75 -8.45
C TYR A 230 -4.69 8.63 -9.03
N ASN A 231 -5.59 9.14 -8.18
CA ASN A 231 -6.70 9.98 -8.61
C ASN A 231 -6.18 11.30 -9.19
N ASN A 232 -5.19 11.95 -8.58
CA ASN A 232 -4.59 13.18 -9.10
C ASN A 232 -3.93 12.98 -10.47
N LEU A 233 -3.22 11.87 -10.69
CA LEU A 233 -2.67 11.53 -12.01
C LEU A 233 -3.75 11.31 -13.06
N LYS A 234 -4.88 10.72 -12.67
CA LYS A 234 -6.02 10.44 -13.56
C LYS A 234 -6.77 11.72 -13.93
N GLU A 235 -7.15 12.52 -12.93
CA GLU A 235 -7.84 13.81 -13.09
C GLU A 235 -7.07 14.75 -14.02
N THR A 236 -5.78 14.97 -13.73
CA THR A 236 -4.93 15.86 -14.55
C THR A 236 -4.75 15.37 -15.99
N LYS A 237 -4.75 14.05 -16.23
CA LYS A 237 -4.68 13.50 -17.58
C LYS A 237 -5.97 13.71 -18.35
N GLN A 238 -7.12 13.54 -17.69
CA GLN A 238 -8.43 13.77 -18.30
C GLN A 238 -8.62 15.25 -18.65
N GLU A 239 -8.21 16.17 -17.78
CA GLU A 239 -8.23 17.61 -18.05
C GLU A 239 -7.36 17.97 -19.27
N THR A 240 -6.14 17.44 -19.34
CA THR A 240 -5.23 17.66 -20.48
C THR A 240 -5.87 17.16 -21.78
N ASN A 241 -6.43 15.96 -21.79
CA ASN A 241 -7.09 15.39 -22.97
C ASN A 241 -8.31 16.22 -23.42
N LYS A 242 -9.09 16.78 -22.49
CA LYS A 242 -10.24 17.66 -22.81
C LYS A 242 -9.80 18.97 -23.46
N ILE A 243 -8.68 19.53 -23.02
CA ILE A 243 -8.11 20.77 -23.57
C ILE A 243 -7.53 20.51 -24.96
N GLU A 244 -6.85 19.39 -25.17
CA GLU A 244 -6.21 19.05 -26.45
C GLU A 244 -7.20 18.55 -27.52
N ASN A 245 -8.28 17.86 -27.13
CA ASN A 245 -9.29 17.30 -28.04
C ASN A 245 -10.74 17.65 -27.63
N PRO A 246 -11.17 18.93 -27.76
CA PRO A 246 -12.51 19.36 -27.33
C PRO A 246 -13.66 18.69 -28.11
N GLN A 247 -13.41 18.17 -29.31
CA GLN A 247 -14.41 17.56 -30.20
C GLN A 247 -14.81 16.12 -29.81
N ILE A 248 -14.06 15.44 -28.93
CA ILE A 248 -14.30 14.04 -28.52
C ILE A 248 -15.09 13.98 -27.19
N SER A 249 -15.47 15.14 -26.64
CA SER A 249 -16.06 15.28 -25.30
C SER A 249 -17.59 15.38 -25.28
N GLN A 250 -18.26 15.21 -26.43
CA GLN A 250 -19.72 15.25 -26.57
C GLN A 250 -20.32 13.85 -26.66
#